data_AF-D6Y898-F1
#
_entry.id   AF-D6Y898-F1
#
_cell.length_a   1.000
_cell.length_b   1.000
_cell.length_c   1.000
_cell.angle_alpha   90.00
_cell.angle_beta   90.00
_cell.angle_gamma   90.00
#
_symmetry.space_group_name_H-M   'P 1'
#
loop_
_entity.id
_entity.type
_entity.pdbx_description
1 polymer ?
#
loop_
_entity_poly.entity_id
_entity_poly.type
_entity_poly.pdbx_seq_one_letter_code
_entity_poly.pdbx_strand_id
1 'polypeptide(L)'
;MRARASRPSRPLRRVGQRGEHALDSYLSEVLGQPIRTVEHGPRAGDRPIRWAYGEADTQLGLVKIGSSARDRELVRHEAEVLRMLADRPLKVVVPPVVLHHGEWDGREVLLLSPPPTGSGKVPAGLLHAAIAEIAGLGRAPGGGSSSGLPLACPEPGRADGPAAGGPAVPYLGLDAERHPDGFAWHGDFVPANLAAGADGRLFVGNWERFGTGVPFGFDALHHFFHRALRRMGPAEAARACVAQAGITLEPFGLSSPQARRTAAHYLITLADRHHRDGHEPLGPPSAWLTPLIDQLEALP
;
A
#
# COMPACT_ATOMS: atom_id res chain seq x y z
N MET A 1 -44.62 -9.80 -17.61
CA MET A 1 -43.98 -10.76 -16.68
C MET A 1 -42.74 -10.10 -16.09
N ARG A 2 -42.76 -9.75 -14.80
CA ARG A 2 -41.65 -9.11 -14.07
C ARG A 2 -40.82 -10.20 -13.39
N ALA A 3 -39.51 -10.26 -13.65
CA ALA A 3 -38.58 -11.12 -12.91
C ALA A 3 -37.83 -10.29 -11.86
N ARG A 4 -37.89 -10.80 -10.62
CA ARG A 4 -37.40 -10.18 -9.37
C ARG A 4 -35.88 -10.25 -9.27
N ALA A 5 -35.28 -9.16 -8.76
CA ALA A 5 -33.92 -9.15 -8.25
C ALA A 5 -33.85 -9.87 -6.89
N SER A 6 -33.00 -10.88 -6.77
CA SER A 6 -32.73 -11.57 -5.50
C SER A 6 -31.61 -10.85 -4.75
N ARG A 7 -31.98 -10.14 -3.67
CA ARG A 7 -31.09 -9.71 -2.60
C ARG A 7 -30.74 -10.90 -1.71
N PRO A 8 -29.47 -11.13 -1.32
CA PRO A 8 -29.19 -11.97 -0.17
C PRO A 8 -29.30 -11.12 1.10
N SER A 9 -30.45 -11.20 1.77
CA SER A 9 -30.67 -10.67 3.12
C SER A 9 -30.06 -11.63 4.15
N ARG A 10 -28.87 -11.28 4.66
CA ARG A 10 -28.36 -11.78 5.94
C ARG A 10 -28.52 -10.67 6.99
N PRO A 11 -29.07 -10.95 8.17
CA PRO A 11 -29.38 -9.91 9.15
C PRO A 11 -28.09 -9.28 9.68
N LEU A 12 -27.97 -7.96 9.52
CA LEU A 12 -26.98 -7.13 10.23
C LEU A 12 -27.23 -7.30 11.73
N ARG A 13 -26.25 -7.87 12.43
CA ARG A 13 -26.35 -8.06 13.88
C ARG A 13 -26.20 -6.68 14.54
N ARG A 14 -27.32 -6.12 14.99
CA ARG A 14 -27.37 -4.85 15.71
C ARG A 14 -26.85 -5.08 17.14
N VAL A 15 -25.64 -4.64 17.41
CA VAL A 15 -25.16 -4.41 18.77
C VAL A 15 -24.68 -2.96 18.80
N GLY A 16 -25.61 -2.02 18.82
CA GLY A 16 -25.29 -0.61 19.00
C GLY A 16 -24.73 -0.42 20.41
N GLN A 17 -23.41 -0.52 20.56
CA GLN A 17 -22.75 -0.10 21.79
C GLN A 17 -22.71 1.43 21.80
N ARG A 18 -22.92 2.03 22.97
CA ARG A 18 -22.95 3.48 23.24
C ARG A 18 -21.85 4.30 22.53
N GLY A 19 -20.71 3.69 22.19
CA GLY A 19 -19.61 4.30 21.44
C GLY A 19 -19.83 4.48 19.93
N GLU A 20 -20.62 3.64 19.26
CA GLU A 20 -20.89 3.78 17.80
C GLU A 20 -21.74 5.04 17.53
N HIS A 21 -22.79 5.24 18.32
CA HIS A 21 -23.64 6.43 18.25
C HIS A 21 -22.88 7.72 18.56
N ALA A 22 -21.86 7.65 19.43
CA ALA A 22 -21.02 8.79 19.75
C ALA A 22 -20.02 9.13 18.62
N LEU A 23 -19.50 8.13 17.89
CA LEU A 23 -18.68 8.34 16.70
C LEU A 23 -19.49 8.92 15.54
N ASP A 24 -20.69 8.38 15.31
CA ASP A 24 -21.64 8.88 14.30
C ASP A 24 -21.95 10.36 14.57
N SER A 25 -22.20 10.72 15.82
CA SER A 25 -22.46 12.11 16.23
C SER A 25 -21.25 13.01 15.98
N TYR A 26 -20.05 12.58 16.37
CA TYR A 26 -18.80 13.32 16.12
C TYR A 26 -18.57 13.56 14.62
N LEU A 27 -18.64 12.52 13.80
CA LEU A 27 -18.44 12.67 12.35
C LEU A 27 -19.55 13.50 11.70
N SER A 28 -20.78 13.42 12.23
CA SER A 28 -21.89 14.25 11.73
C SER A 28 -21.67 15.73 11.99
N GLU A 29 -21.17 16.09 13.16
CA GLU A 29 -20.82 17.45 13.53
C GLU A 29 -19.68 17.98 12.65
N VAL A 30 -18.59 17.21 12.52
CA VAL A 30 -17.42 17.58 11.71
C VAL A 30 -17.76 17.78 10.23
N LEU A 31 -18.59 16.91 9.67
CA LEU A 31 -18.94 16.95 8.24
C LEU A 31 -20.18 17.79 7.93
N GLY A 32 -20.85 18.35 8.95
CA GLY A 32 -22.05 19.17 8.79
C GLY A 32 -23.25 18.44 8.16
N GLN A 33 -23.28 17.10 8.21
CA GLN A 33 -24.34 16.26 7.64
C GLN A 33 -24.51 14.99 8.47
N PRO A 34 -25.67 14.32 8.47
CA PRO A 34 -25.83 13.05 9.19
C PRO A 34 -24.90 11.96 8.67
N ILE A 35 -24.13 11.35 9.57
CA ILE A 35 -23.20 10.25 9.28
C ILE A 35 -23.58 9.02 10.08
N ARG A 36 -23.55 7.87 9.41
CA ARG A 36 -23.70 6.54 10.01
C ARG A 36 -22.46 5.71 9.72
N THR A 37 -21.84 5.17 10.75
CA THR A 37 -20.71 4.24 10.59
C THR A 37 -21.16 2.79 10.66
N VAL A 38 -20.55 1.93 9.85
CA VAL A 38 -20.80 0.49 9.84
C VAL A 38 -19.49 -0.26 9.80
N GLU A 39 -19.26 -1.05 10.83
CA GLU A 39 -18.17 -2.01 10.84
C GLU A 39 -18.58 -3.28 10.07
N HIS A 40 -17.78 -3.63 9.08
CA HIS A 40 -17.90 -4.88 8.36
C HIS A 40 -16.87 -5.84 8.92
N GLY A 41 -17.35 -7.01 9.37
CA GLY A 41 -16.50 -8.05 9.94
C GLY A 41 -15.35 -8.45 9.02
N PRO A 42 -14.28 -9.00 9.59
CA PRO A 42 -13.04 -9.24 8.86
C PRO A 42 -13.26 -10.18 7.68
N ARG A 43 -12.75 -9.80 6.51
CA ARG A 43 -12.58 -10.76 5.41
C ARG A 43 -11.37 -11.62 5.75
N ALA A 44 -11.58 -12.77 6.37
CA ALA A 44 -10.56 -13.82 6.56
C ALA A 44 -9.18 -13.30 7.03
N GLY A 45 -9.06 -12.85 8.28
CA GLY A 45 -7.77 -12.56 8.93
C GLY A 45 -7.36 -11.08 9.01
N ASP A 46 -8.10 -10.17 8.37
CA ASP A 46 -7.81 -8.73 8.40
C ASP A 46 -8.42 -8.01 9.62
N ARG A 47 -7.98 -6.77 9.88
CA ARG A 47 -8.67 -5.84 10.80
C ARG A 47 -10.08 -5.52 10.27
N PRO A 48 -11.09 -5.33 11.15
CA PRO A 48 -12.43 -4.96 10.71
C PRO A 48 -12.41 -3.62 9.96
N ILE A 49 -13.15 -3.55 8.85
CA ILE A 49 -13.22 -2.38 7.98
C ILE A 49 -14.45 -1.56 8.38
N ARG A 50 -14.26 -0.27 8.70
CA ARG A 50 -15.36 0.63 9.05
C ARG A 50 -15.65 1.61 7.92
N TRP A 51 -16.90 1.67 7.49
CA TRP A 51 -17.37 2.59 6.46
C TRP A 51 -18.25 3.69 7.06
N ALA A 52 -18.10 4.92 6.58
CA ALA A 52 -19.01 6.02 6.83
C ALA A 52 -20.00 6.16 5.66
N TYR A 53 -21.28 6.33 5.99
CA TYR A 53 -22.37 6.56 5.06
C TYR A 53 -23.06 7.88 5.40
N GLY A 54 -23.36 8.67 4.37
CA GLY A 54 -24.14 9.89 4.49
C GLY A 54 -25.63 9.65 4.24
N GLU A 55 -26.33 10.71 3.84
CA GLU A 55 -27.73 10.60 3.44
C GLU A 55 -27.92 9.63 2.26
N ALA A 56 -29.12 9.04 2.20
CA ALA A 56 -29.49 8.04 1.19
C ALA A 56 -28.55 6.83 1.08
N ASP A 57 -27.85 6.47 2.17
CA ASP A 57 -26.86 5.38 2.22
C ASP A 57 -25.69 5.55 1.25
N THR A 58 -25.34 6.81 0.92
CA THR A 58 -24.18 7.11 0.08
C THR A 58 -22.90 6.77 0.83
N GLN A 59 -22.06 5.88 0.27
CA GLN A 59 -20.78 5.51 0.87
C GLN A 59 -19.79 6.67 0.76
N LEU A 60 -19.48 7.32 1.88
CA LEU A 60 -18.63 8.51 1.93
C LEU A 60 -17.15 8.20 2.06
N GLY A 61 -16.79 7.14 2.79
CA GLY A 61 -15.39 6.87 3.04
C GLY A 61 -15.09 5.77 4.05
N LEU A 62 -13.81 5.42 4.12
CA LEU A 62 -13.26 4.47 5.07
C LEU A 62 -12.86 5.21 6.37
N VAL A 63 -13.31 4.71 7.51
CA VAL A 63 -12.95 5.22 8.83
C VAL A 63 -11.89 4.34 9.46
N LYS A 64 -10.78 4.94 9.90
CA LYS A 64 -9.74 4.32 10.73
C LYS A 64 -9.73 4.95 12.11
N ILE A 65 -9.55 4.13 13.15
CA ILE A 65 -9.57 4.59 14.54
C ILE A 65 -8.35 4.05 15.29
N GLY A 66 -7.52 4.97 15.77
CA GLY A 66 -6.40 4.68 16.65
C GLY A 66 -6.86 4.61 18.10
N SER A 67 -7.08 3.40 18.64
CA SER A 67 -7.54 3.21 20.03
C SER A 67 -6.39 2.94 21.01
N SER A 68 -5.29 2.32 20.56
CA SER A 68 -4.06 2.15 21.32
C SER A 68 -3.03 3.23 20.98
N ALA A 69 -1.97 3.39 21.78
CA ALA A 69 -0.89 4.34 21.47
C ALA A 69 -0.28 4.08 20.09
N ARG A 70 0.01 2.81 19.78
CA ARG A 70 0.52 2.38 18.48
C ARG A 70 -0.48 2.65 17.35
N ASP A 71 -1.75 2.31 17.51
CA ASP A 71 -2.73 2.56 16.43
C ASP A 71 -2.92 4.06 16.19
N ARG A 72 -2.84 4.90 17.24
CA ARG A 72 -2.86 6.36 17.10
C ARG A 72 -1.67 6.85 16.29
N GLU A 73 -0.47 6.36 16.57
CA GLU A 73 0.73 6.70 15.79
C GLU A 73 0.59 6.29 14.33
N LEU A 74 0.07 5.10 14.04
CA LEU A 74 -0.18 4.63 12.67
C LEU A 74 -1.19 5.50 11.92
N VAL A 75 -2.30 5.87 12.58
CA VAL A 75 -3.32 6.73 11.99
C VAL A 75 -2.80 8.14 11.71
N ARG A 76 -2.03 8.72 12.65
CA ARG A 76 -1.38 10.03 12.45
C ARG A 76 -0.39 9.98 11.30
N HIS A 77 0.50 8.98 11.30
CA HIS A 77 1.51 8.80 10.25
C HIS A 77 0.84 8.67 8.87
N GLU A 78 -0.22 7.86 8.76
CA GLU A 78 -0.95 7.75 7.51
C GLU A 78 -1.56 9.09 7.08
N ALA A 79 -2.17 9.84 8.00
CA ALA A 79 -2.73 11.15 7.69
C ALA A 79 -1.65 12.17 7.26
N GLU A 80 -0.47 12.13 7.86
CA GLU A 80 0.68 12.96 7.49
C GLU A 80 1.22 12.60 6.10
N VAL A 81 1.39 11.30 5.82
CA VAL A 81 1.82 10.80 4.51
C VAL A 81 0.81 11.19 3.43
N LEU A 82 -0.48 10.96 3.66
CA LEU A 82 -1.51 11.28 2.67
C LEU A 82 -1.60 12.79 2.39
N ARG A 83 -1.40 13.65 3.39
CA ARG A 83 -1.29 15.10 3.18
C ARG A 83 -0.04 15.44 2.36
N MET A 84 1.11 14.85 2.68
CA MET A 84 2.34 15.03 1.89
C MET A 84 2.14 14.62 0.43
N LEU A 85 1.44 13.51 0.18
CA LEU A 85 1.17 13.02 -1.16
C LEU A 85 0.19 13.90 -1.95
N ALA A 86 -0.74 14.58 -1.28
CA ALA A 86 -1.69 15.49 -1.92
C ALA A 86 -1.00 16.65 -2.64
N ASP A 87 0.18 17.07 -2.13
CA ASP A 87 0.99 18.14 -2.72
C ASP A 87 1.98 17.63 -3.79
N ARG A 88 1.99 16.32 -4.08
CA ARG A 88 2.89 15.73 -5.09
C ARG A 88 2.17 15.55 -6.43
N PRO A 89 2.83 15.85 -7.56
CA PRO A 89 2.27 15.63 -8.90
C PRO A 89 2.35 14.15 -9.30
N LEU A 90 1.68 13.27 -8.55
CA LEU A 90 1.60 11.83 -8.84
C LEU A 90 0.83 11.59 -10.13
N LYS A 91 1.37 10.73 -10.99
CA LYS A 91 0.82 10.43 -12.32
C LYS A 91 0.28 9.03 -12.44
N VAL A 92 0.84 8.12 -11.67
CA VAL A 92 0.50 6.69 -11.72
C VAL A 92 -0.32 6.32 -10.50
N VAL A 93 0.09 6.78 -9.33
CA VAL A 93 -0.49 6.44 -8.03
C VAL A 93 -1.61 7.40 -7.67
N VAL A 94 -2.71 6.86 -7.16
CA VAL A 94 -3.84 7.59 -6.58
C VAL A 94 -3.96 7.19 -5.11
N PRO A 95 -3.43 7.99 -4.17
CA PRO A 95 -3.68 7.76 -2.75
C PRO A 95 -5.14 8.14 -2.38
N PRO A 96 -5.69 7.60 -1.28
CA PRO A 96 -6.92 8.12 -0.71
C PRO A 96 -6.81 9.59 -0.35
N VAL A 97 -7.89 10.34 -0.53
CA VAL A 97 -7.98 11.72 -0.04
C VAL A 97 -8.36 11.70 1.43
N VAL A 98 -7.66 12.49 2.24
CA VAL A 98 -8.04 12.72 3.65
C VAL A 98 -9.28 13.62 3.67
N LEU A 99 -10.42 13.07 4.03
CA LEU A 99 -11.67 13.81 4.19
C LEU A 99 -11.75 14.45 5.58
N HIS A 100 -11.24 13.75 6.59
CA HIS A 100 -11.12 14.26 7.96
C HIS A 100 -9.99 13.55 8.70
N HIS A 101 -9.29 14.26 9.57
CA HIS A 101 -8.38 13.70 10.56
C HIS A 101 -8.42 14.54 11.82
N GLY A 102 -8.71 13.90 12.96
CA GLY A 102 -8.76 14.58 14.24
C GLY A 102 -8.93 13.61 15.39
N GLU A 103 -9.07 14.17 16.60
CA GLU A 103 -9.23 13.39 17.81
C GLU A 103 -10.71 13.30 18.23
N TRP A 104 -11.11 12.12 18.74
CA TRP A 104 -12.40 11.87 19.36
C TRP A 104 -12.23 10.92 20.55
N ASP A 105 -12.63 11.36 21.75
CA ASP A 105 -12.57 10.56 22.98
C ASP A 105 -11.18 9.95 23.27
N GLY A 106 -10.11 10.73 23.06
CA GLY A 106 -8.72 10.27 23.22
C GLY A 106 -8.24 9.29 22.14
N ARG A 107 -8.98 9.16 21.04
CA ARG A 107 -8.67 8.30 19.89
C ARG A 107 -8.40 9.14 18.66
N GLU A 108 -7.47 8.68 17.83
CA GLU A 108 -7.26 9.27 16.51
C GLU A 108 -8.31 8.75 15.54
N VAL A 109 -8.93 9.63 14.76
CA VAL A 109 -9.93 9.28 13.76
C VAL A 109 -9.49 9.83 12.41
N LEU A 110 -9.41 8.95 11.41
CA LEU A 110 -9.08 9.30 10.04
C LEU A 110 -10.18 8.80 9.10
N LEU A 111 -10.79 9.71 8.35
CA LEU A 111 -11.76 9.41 7.30
C LEU A 111 -11.13 9.63 5.94
N LEU A 112 -11.14 8.59 5.11
CA LEU A 112 -10.52 8.57 3.79
C LEU A 112 -11.57 8.39 2.70
N SER A 113 -11.34 9.00 1.54
CA SER A 113 -12.16 8.74 0.34
C SER A 113 -12.19 7.24 0.02
N PRO A 114 -13.31 6.71 -0.48
CA PRO A 114 -13.40 5.30 -0.83
C PRO A 114 -12.46 4.95 -2.00
N PRO A 115 -12.00 3.69 -2.09
CA PRO A 115 -11.35 3.20 -3.29
C PRO A 115 -12.31 3.26 -4.48
N PRO A 116 -11.79 3.36 -5.72
CA PRO A 116 -12.63 3.35 -6.91
C PRO A 116 -13.44 2.05 -6.99
N THR A 117 -14.67 2.15 -7.49
CA THR A 117 -15.52 0.99 -7.75
C THR A 117 -15.05 0.29 -9.02
N GLY A 118 -14.03 -0.56 -8.90
CA GLY A 118 -13.47 -1.32 -10.00
C GLY A 118 -12.59 -2.45 -9.49
N SER A 119 -12.98 -3.70 -9.79
CA SER A 119 -12.20 -4.90 -9.45
C SER A 119 -11.61 -5.49 -10.72
N GLY A 120 -10.66 -4.78 -11.32
CA GLY A 120 -9.83 -5.29 -12.41
C GLY A 120 -8.54 -5.91 -11.89
N LYS A 121 -8.01 -6.92 -12.58
CA LYS A 121 -6.64 -7.37 -12.36
C LYS A 121 -5.69 -6.22 -12.71
N VAL A 122 -4.84 -5.83 -11.77
CA VAL A 122 -3.83 -4.79 -12.00
C VAL A 122 -2.83 -5.29 -13.07
N PRO A 123 -2.67 -4.57 -14.21
CA PRO A 123 -1.66 -4.91 -15.21
C PRO A 123 -0.24 -4.80 -14.65
N ALA A 124 0.66 -5.69 -15.06
CA ALA A 124 2.04 -5.70 -14.55
C ALA A 124 2.79 -4.39 -14.80
N GLY A 125 2.65 -3.79 -15.99
CA GLY A 125 3.27 -2.51 -16.30
C GLY A 125 2.78 -1.37 -15.41
N LEU A 126 1.48 -1.34 -15.07
CA LEU A 126 0.92 -0.36 -14.13
C LEU A 126 1.47 -0.56 -12.72
N LEU A 127 1.61 -1.82 -12.28
CA LEU A 127 2.20 -2.15 -10.99
C LEU A 127 3.66 -1.72 -10.91
N HIS A 128 4.47 -1.97 -11.94
CA HIS A 128 5.87 -1.54 -11.98
C HIS A 128 5.99 -0.02 -11.98
N ALA A 129 5.17 0.68 -12.78
CA ALA A 129 5.16 2.14 -12.82
C ALA A 129 4.78 2.76 -11.46
N ALA A 130 3.82 2.16 -10.75
CA ALA A 130 3.45 2.62 -9.41
C ALA A 130 4.59 2.42 -8.40
N ILE A 131 5.26 1.27 -8.42
CA ILE A 131 6.42 1.01 -7.54
C ILE A 131 7.55 2.01 -7.80
N ALA A 132 7.84 2.31 -9.07
CA ALA A 132 8.86 3.30 -9.43
C ALA A 132 8.48 4.72 -8.97
N GLU A 133 7.21 5.12 -9.14
CA GLU A 133 6.73 6.42 -8.69
C GLU A 133 6.80 6.56 -7.16
N ILE A 134 6.40 5.52 -6.42
CA ILE A 134 6.49 5.49 -4.95
C ILE A 134 7.94 5.60 -4.52
N ALA A 135 8.85 4.83 -5.11
CA ALA A 135 10.27 4.88 -4.78
C ALA A 135 10.88 6.27 -4.94
N GLY A 136 10.43 7.02 -5.95
CA GLY A 136 10.83 8.41 -6.22
C GLY A 136 10.44 9.42 -5.13
N LEU A 137 9.55 9.05 -4.20
CA LEU A 137 9.13 9.92 -3.08
C LEU A 137 10.18 10.06 -1.97
N GLY A 138 11.23 9.24 -1.97
CA GLY A 138 12.30 9.29 -0.96
C GLY A 138 13.15 10.57 -0.97
N ARG A 139 12.88 11.50 -1.90
CA ARG A 139 13.58 12.80 -1.99
C ARG A 139 13.20 13.72 -0.83
N ALA A 140 14.17 14.09 0.01
CA ALA A 140 14.01 15.22 0.91
C ALA A 140 13.88 16.53 0.10
N PRO A 141 12.96 17.45 0.45
CA PRO A 141 12.92 18.79 -0.12
C PRO A 141 13.99 19.65 0.58
N GLY A 142 15.21 19.66 0.04
CA GLY A 142 16.28 20.48 0.61
C GLY A 142 17.67 20.16 0.05
N GLY A 143 17.92 20.55 -1.21
CA GLY A 143 19.26 20.47 -1.79
C GLY A 143 19.28 20.73 -3.29
N GLY A 144 19.43 22.00 -3.67
CA GLY A 144 19.88 22.37 -5.02
C GLY A 144 18.78 22.75 -6.01
N SER A 145 18.96 23.92 -6.60
CA SER A 145 18.07 24.64 -7.51
C SER A 145 17.79 23.91 -8.83
N SER A 146 16.71 24.38 -9.46
CA SER A 146 16.09 23.97 -10.71
C SER A 146 17.02 23.62 -11.88
N SER A 147 16.71 22.52 -12.55
CA SER A 147 16.55 22.52 -14.02
C SER A 147 15.57 21.41 -14.38
N GLY A 148 14.32 21.81 -14.67
CA GLY A 148 13.30 20.89 -15.13
C GLY A 148 13.69 20.26 -16.46
N LEU A 149 13.26 19.01 -16.66
CA LEU A 149 12.99 18.47 -17.98
C LEU A 149 11.74 17.59 -17.92
N PRO A 150 10.99 17.53 -19.03
CA PRO A 150 9.55 17.40 -19.01
C PRO A 150 9.10 15.95 -18.91
N LEU A 151 8.01 15.77 -18.19
CA LEU A 151 7.14 14.62 -18.36
C LEU A 151 6.50 14.70 -19.75
N ALA A 152 7.12 14.06 -20.73
CA ALA A 152 6.47 13.78 -21.99
C ALA A 152 5.57 12.55 -21.82
N CYS A 153 4.26 12.78 -21.79
CA CYS A 153 3.28 11.74 -22.10
C CYS A 153 3.35 11.47 -23.62
N PRO A 154 3.47 10.22 -24.09
CA PRO A 154 3.17 9.93 -25.49
C PRO A 154 1.65 9.86 -25.68
N GLU A 155 1.12 10.70 -26.57
CA GLU A 155 -0.24 10.61 -27.12
C GLU A 155 -0.45 9.28 -27.87
N PRO A 156 -1.67 8.70 -27.90
CA PRO A 156 -1.91 7.42 -28.52
C PRO A 156 -2.19 7.56 -30.02
N GLY A 157 -1.34 6.96 -30.86
CA GLY A 157 -1.73 6.60 -32.23
C GLY A 157 -0.59 6.48 -33.25
N ARG A 158 -0.20 5.24 -33.58
CA ARG A 158 -0.54 4.53 -34.83
C ARG A 158 0.37 3.30 -34.96
N ALA A 159 -0.26 2.13 -35.10
CA ALA A 159 0.38 0.82 -35.19
C ALA A 159 0.93 0.55 -36.60
N ASP A 160 2.02 -0.23 -36.69
CA ASP A 160 2.31 -1.20 -37.75
C ASP A 160 3.41 -2.21 -37.26
N GLY A 161 3.11 -3.52 -37.30
CA GLY A 161 4.10 -4.64 -37.25
C GLY A 161 4.23 -5.46 -35.94
N PRO A 162 4.51 -6.79 -35.99
CA PRO A 162 3.86 -7.76 -35.10
C PRO A 162 4.59 -8.14 -33.78
N ALA A 163 3.78 -8.19 -32.73
CA ALA A 163 3.72 -9.09 -31.55
C ALA A 163 4.95 -9.43 -30.67
N ALA A 164 4.71 -9.27 -29.36
CA ALA A 164 5.36 -9.86 -28.18
C ALA A 164 6.56 -9.10 -27.57
N GLY A 165 6.26 -7.95 -26.97
CA GLY A 165 7.08 -7.31 -25.93
C GLY A 165 6.25 -6.20 -25.29
N GLY A 166 5.80 -6.38 -24.05
CA GLY A 166 5.07 -5.33 -23.33
C GLY A 166 5.91 -4.04 -23.25
N PRO A 167 5.29 -2.86 -23.07
CA PRO A 167 6.02 -1.60 -23.06
C PRO A 167 7.07 -1.65 -21.95
N ALA A 168 8.34 -1.63 -22.34
CA ALA A 168 9.45 -1.36 -21.45
C ALA A 168 9.19 0.02 -20.83
N VAL A 169 8.88 0.04 -19.54
CA VAL A 169 8.80 1.30 -18.78
C VAL A 169 10.21 1.89 -18.85
N PRO A 170 10.43 3.05 -19.47
CA PRO A 170 11.77 3.59 -19.66
C PRO A 170 12.43 3.74 -18.30
N TYR A 171 13.57 3.09 -18.15
CA TYR A 171 14.48 3.19 -17.02
C TYR A 171 14.78 4.66 -16.75
N LEU A 172 14.20 5.24 -15.69
CA LEU A 172 14.79 6.43 -15.08
C LEU A 172 16.14 5.97 -14.54
N GLY A 173 17.23 6.55 -15.06
CA GLY A 173 18.58 6.31 -14.56
C GLY A 173 18.69 6.72 -13.10
N LEU A 174 18.57 5.72 -12.20
CA LEU A 174 18.72 5.86 -10.76
C LEU A 174 20.01 5.15 -10.37
N ASP A 175 21.14 5.80 -10.64
CA ASP A 175 22.42 5.41 -10.07
C ASP A 175 22.31 5.55 -8.54
N ALA A 176 22.83 4.58 -7.77
CA ALA A 176 22.89 4.66 -6.31
C ALA A 176 23.59 5.95 -5.82
N GLU A 177 24.46 6.54 -6.65
CA GLU A 177 25.11 7.84 -6.47
C GLU A 177 24.12 9.03 -6.41
N ARG A 178 22.93 8.93 -7.00
CA ARG A 178 21.89 9.99 -7.00
C ARG A 178 20.95 9.95 -5.80
N HIS A 179 21.06 8.93 -4.93
CA HIS A 179 20.14 8.71 -3.82
C HIS A 179 20.89 8.44 -2.51
N PRO A 180 21.66 9.41 -1.98
CA PRO A 180 22.40 9.24 -0.72
C PRO A 180 21.48 8.89 0.45
N ASP A 181 20.21 9.33 0.40
CA ASP A 181 19.19 9.09 1.43
C ASP A 181 18.29 7.86 1.15
N GLY A 182 18.59 7.05 0.13
CA GLY A 182 17.80 5.88 -0.25
C GLY A 182 16.46 6.21 -0.95
N PHE A 183 15.61 5.19 -1.08
CA PHE A 183 14.31 5.26 -1.76
C PHE A 183 13.15 5.20 -0.75
N ALA A 184 11.98 5.63 -1.22
CA ALA A 184 10.73 5.40 -0.50
C ALA A 184 10.14 4.00 -0.79
N TRP A 185 9.24 3.56 0.08
CA TRP A 185 8.43 2.37 -0.12
C TRP A 185 7.09 2.53 0.62
N HIS A 186 6.05 1.92 0.07
CA HIS A 186 4.72 1.88 0.66
C HIS A 186 4.70 1.07 1.96
N GLY A 187 5.46 -0.03 2.01
CA GLY A 187 5.62 -0.83 3.22
C GLY A 187 4.49 -1.81 3.54
N ASP A 188 3.41 -1.77 2.76
CA ASP A 188 2.32 -2.77 2.74
C ASP A 188 1.74 -2.92 1.31
N PHE A 189 2.60 -3.05 0.30
CA PHE A 189 2.21 -3.04 -1.12
C PHE A 189 1.63 -4.39 -1.59
N VAL A 190 0.49 -4.77 -1.02
CA VAL A 190 -0.18 -6.06 -1.26
C VAL A 190 -1.43 -5.92 -2.13
N PRO A 191 -1.86 -6.97 -2.86
CA PRO A 191 -3.04 -6.90 -3.74
C PRO A 191 -4.32 -6.34 -3.09
N ALA A 192 -4.51 -6.55 -1.79
CA ALA A 192 -5.69 -6.06 -1.06
C ALA A 192 -5.75 -4.52 -0.97
N ASN A 193 -4.61 -3.84 -1.10
CA ASN A 193 -4.48 -2.39 -1.03
C ASN A 193 -4.50 -1.72 -2.42
N LEU A 194 -4.63 -2.49 -3.49
CA LEU A 194 -4.51 -2.01 -4.87
C LEU A 194 -5.83 -2.11 -5.62
N ALA A 195 -6.18 -1.06 -6.36
CA ALA A 195 -7.31 -1.08 -7.29
C ALA A 195 -6.96 -0.33 -8.57
N ALA A 196 -7.17 -0.96 -9.74
CA ALA A 196 -7.00 -0.29 -11.02
C ALA A 196 -8.15 0.71 -11.25
N GLY A 197 -7.80 1.98 -11.48
CA GLY A 197 -8.74 3.04 -11.84
C GLY A 197 -9.18 2.94 -13.30
N ALA A 198 -10.34 3.52 -13.60
CA ALA A 198 -10.86 3.61 -14.98
C ALA A 198 -10.02 4.55 -15.86
N ASP A 199 -9.26 5.45 -15.26
CA ASP A 199 -8.34 6.40 -15.88
C ASP A 199 -6.95 5.81 -16.17
N GLY A 200 -6.76 4.50 -15.94
CA GLY A 200 -5.48 3.82 -16.15
C GLY A 200 -4.46 4.03 -15.03
N ARG A 201 -4.84 4.71 -13.93
CA ARG A 201 -4.00 4.90 -12.74
C ARG A 201 -4.25 3.81 -11.70
N LEU A 202 -3.34 3.69 -10.74
CA LEU A 202 -3.41 2.71 -9.66
C LEU A 202 -3.80 3.40 -8.36
N PHE A 203 -4.98 3.07 -7.83
CA PHE A 203 -5.29 3.37 -6.45
C PHE A 203 -4.43 2.50 -5.53
N VAL A 204 -3.78 3.14 -4.56
CA VAL A 204 -2.95 2.50 -3.54
C VAL A 204 -3.42 3.02 -2.19
N GLY A 205 -3.98 2.15 -1.36
CA GLY A 205 -4.45 2.48 0.00
C GLY A 205 -3.53 1.94 1.09
N ASN A 206 -3.86 2.23 2.35
CA ASN A 206 -3.15 1.77 3.54
C ASN A 206 -1.69 2.26 3.67
N TRP A 207 -1.51 3.59 3.73
CA TRP A 207 -0.19 4.23 3.76
C TRP A 207 0.45 4.30 5.16
N GLU A 208 -0.15 3.68 6.18
CA GLU A 208 0.34 3.68 7.57
C GLU A 208 1.75 3.06 7.73
N ARG A 209 2.25 2.35 6.70
CA ARG A 209 3.57 1.69 6.69
C ARG A 209 4.59 2.35 5.78
N PHE A 210 4.25 3.50 5.19
CA PHE A 210 5.15 4.24 4.32
C PHE A 210 6.46 4.57 5.02
N GLY A 211 7.57 4.43 4.31
CA GLY A 211 8.90 4.77 4.82
C GLY A 211 9.85 5.22 3.72
N THR A 212 11.01 5.70 4.12
CA THR A 212 12.12 6.15 3.27
C THR A 212 13.43 5.55 3.75
N GLY A 213 14.54 5.79 3.06
CA GLY A 213 15.84 5.27 3.47
C GLY A 213 16.11 3.81 3.11
N VAL A 214 15.32 3.23 2.20
CA VAL A 214 15.45 1.80 1.85
C VAL A 214 16.04 1.61 0.44
N PRO A 215 16.65 0.45 0.15
CA PRO A 215 17.00 0.08 -1.21
C PRO A 215 15.78 0.05 -2.16
N PHE A 216 16.03 0.37 -3.43
CA PHE A 216 15.00 0.26 -4.45
C PHE A 216 14.54 -1.20 -4.62
N GLY A 217 13.23 -1.39 -4.78
CA GLY A 217 12.62 -2.71 -5.02
C GLY A 217 11.90 -3.32 -3.82
N PHE A 218 11.88 -2.66 -2.65
CA PHE A 218 11.20 -3.16 -1.46
C PHE A 218 9.71 -3.46 -1.70
N ASP A 219 8.96 -2.60 -2.38
CA ASP A 219 7.54 -2.86 -2.65
C ASP A 219 7.31 -4.02 -3.64
N ALA A 220 8.21 -4.23 -4.61
CA ALA A 220 8.14 -5.37 -5.52
C ALA A 220 8.38 -6.69 -4.79
N LEU A 221 9.38 -6.72 -3.90
CA LEU A 221 9.67 -7.86 -3.04
C LEU A 221 8.53 -8.10 -2.04
N HIS A 222 7.99 -7.05 -1.45
CA HIS A 222 6.87 -7.13 -0.52
C HIS A 222 5.62 -7.72 -1.18
N HIS A 223 5.30 -7.25 -2.38
CA HIS A 223 4.21 -7.79 -3.19
C HIS A 223 4.40 -9.27 -3.49
N PHE A 224 5.62 -9.68 -3.88
CA PHE A 224 5.94 -11.08 -4.14
C PHE A 224 5.83 -11.93 -2.88
N PHE A 225 6.45 -11.50 -1.77
CA PHE A 225 6.54 -12.24 -0.52
C PHE A 225 5.15 -12.51 0.07
N HIS A 226 4.27 -11.51 0.14
CA HIS A 226 2.91 -11.71 0.63
C HIS A 226 2.07 -12.63 -0.27
N ARG A 227 2.34 -12.67 -1.58
CA ARG A 227 1.70 -13.66 -2.47
C ARG A 227 2.24 -15.07 -2.23
N ALA A 228 3.53 -15.22 -1.90
CA ALA A 228 4.12 -16.48 -1.51
C ALA A 228 3.53 -16.99 -0.18
N LEU A 229 3.41 -16.12 0.84
CA LEU A 229 2.82 -16.45 2.14
C LEU A 229 1.39 -17.01 2.07
N ARG A 230 0.63 -16.67 1.02
CA ARG A 230 -0.71 -17.26 0.79
C ARG A 230 -0.66 -18.74 0.36
N ARG A 231 0.51 -19.28 0.06
CA ARG A 231 0.71 -20.62 -0.52
C ARG A 231 1.69 -21.49 0.26
N MET A 232 2.55 -20.89 1.08
CA MET A 232 3.62 -21.58 1.79
C MET A 232 3.91 -20.93 3.15
N GLY A 233 4.62 -21.65 4.02
CA GLY A 233 4.99 -21.14 5.34
C GLY A 233 6.04 -20.01 5.27
N PRO A 234 6.21 -19.21 6.34
CA PRO A 234 7.11 -18.05 6.34
C PRO A 234 8.55 -18.36 5.91
N ALA A 235 9.15 -19.45 6.40
CA ALA A 235 10.52 -19.82 6.05
C ALA A 235 10.69 -20.18 4.56
N GLU A 236 9.71 -20.88 3.97
CA GLU A 236 9.69 -21.20 2.55
C GLU A 236 9.48 -19.95 1.69
N ALA A 237 8.57 -19.08 2.11
CA ALA A 237 8.30 -17.81 1.44
C ALA A 237 9.54 -16.90 1.44
N ALA A 238 10.30 -16.89 2.54
CA ALA A 238 11.51 -16.09 2.67
C ALA A 238 12.62 -16.59 1.73
N ARG A 239 12.84 -17.91 1.68
CA ARG A 239 13.75 -18.52 0.69
C ARG A 239 13.32 -18.25 -0.75
N ALA A 240 12.04 -18.40 -1.05
CA ALA A 240 11.50 -18.12 -2.37
C ALA A 240 11.68 -16.64 -2.76
N CYS A 241 11.54 -15.71 -1.81
CA CYS A 241 11.75 -14.28 -2.02
C CYS A 241 13.18 -13.99 -2.49
N VAL A 242 14.19 -14.56 -1.81
CA VAL A 242 15.60 -14.37 -2.22
C VAL A 242 15.91 -15.08 -3.53
N ALA A 243 15.44 -16.32 -3.70
CA ALA A 243 15.67 -17.09 -4.92
C ALA A 243 15.07 -16.40 -6.17
N GLN A 244 13.88 -15.82 -6.04
CA GLN A 244 13.17 -15.15 -7.13
C GLN A 244 13.56 -13.68 -7.30
N ALA A 245 14.37 -13.11 -6.40
CA ALA A 245 14.68 -11.68 -6.36
C ALA A 245 15.19 -11.14 -7.70
N GLY A 246 16.08 -11.88 -8.39
CA GLY A 246 16.61 -11.49 -9.69
C GLY A 246 15.51 -11.29 -10.74
N ILE A 247 14.57 -12.23 -10.84
CA ILE A 247 13.45 -12.13 -11.79
C ILE A 247 12.44 -11.05 -11.34
N THR A 248 12.18 -10.94 -10.03
CA THR A 248 11.25 -9.93 -9.49
C THR A 248 11.75 -8.51 -9.71
N LEU A 249 13.08 -8.29 -9.69
CA LEU A 249 13.69 -6.97 -9.75
C LEU A 249 14.34 -6.64 -11.10
N GLU A 250 14.38 -7.58 -12.04
CA GLU A 250 14.84 -7.37 -13.42
C GLU A 250 14.07 -6.25 -14.15
N PRO A 251 12.73 -6.12 -14.03
CA PRO A 251 11.99 -5.03 -14.67
C PRO A 251 12.38 -3.63 -14.18
N PHE A 252 13.07 -3.56 -13.04
CA PHE A 252 13.56 -2.34 -12.41
C PHE A 252 15.06 -2.11 -12.67
N GLY A 253 15.70 -2.96 -13.48
CA GLY A 253 17.10 -2.83 -13.89
C GLY A 253 18.12 -3.31 -12.86
N LEU A 254 17.73 -4.06 -11.82
CA LEU A 254 18.67 -4.60 -10.84
C LEU A 254 19.31 -5.89 -11.36
N SER A 255 20.64 -5.99 -11.23
CA SER A 255 21.34 -7.25 -11.46
C SER A 255 20.96 -8.30 -10.41
N SER A 256 21.05 -9.59 -10.74
CA SER A 256 20.75 -10.68 -9.79
C SER A 256 21.49 -10.57 -8.44
N PRO A 257 22.79 -10.23 -8.38
CA PRO A 257 23.48 -10.02 -7.10
C PRO A 257 22.95 -8.83 -6.29
N GLN A 258 22.61 -7.70 -6.95
CA GLN A 258 21.98 -6.56 -6.28
C GLN A 258 20.60 -6.95 -5.75
N ALA A 259 19.79 -7.62 -6.58
CA ALA A 259 18.46 -8.05 -6.23
C ALA A 259 18.44 -8.98 -5.00
N ARG A 260 19.36 -9.95 -4.92
CA ARG A 260 19.47 -10.83 -3.74
C ARG A 260 19.83 -10.06 -2.47
N ARG A 261 20.75 -9.10 -2.54
CA ARG A 261 21.09 -8.23 -1.40
C ARG A 261 19.90 -7.37 -0.96
N THR A 262 19.18 -6.79 -1.93
CA THR A 262 17.92 -6.06 -1.66
C THR A 262 16.90 -6.95 -0.97
N ALA A 263 16.73 -8.20 -1.42
CA ALA A 263 15.80 -9.15 -0.81
C ALA A 263 16.17 -9.51 0.64
N ALA A 264 17.45 -9.73 0.93
CA ALA A 264 17.92 -9.96 2.29
C ALA A 264 17.65 -8.73 3.19
N HIS A 265 17.99 -7.53 2.72
CA HIS A 265 17.73 -6.30 3.46
C HIS A 265 16.23 -6.10 3.71
N TYR A 266 15.39 -6.32 2.70
CA TYR A 266 13.92 -6.27 2.83
C TYR A 266 13.41 -7.18 3.96
N LEU A 267 13.84 -8.44 4.00
CA LEU A 267 13.39 -9.40 5.01
C LEU A 267 13.86 -9.02 6.43
N ILE A 268 15.08 -8.49 6.55
CA ILE A 268 15.60 -7.97 7.83
C ILE A 268 14.79 -6.75 8.28
N THR A 269 14.53 -5.79 7.39
CA THR A 269 13.71 -4.61 7.69
C THR A 269 12.29 -5.00 8.08
N LEU A 270 11.70 -6.01 7.43
CA LEU A 270 10.37 -6.49 7.77
C LEU A 270 10.34 -7.14 9.16
N ALA A 271 11.34 -7.95 9.50
CA ALA A 271 11.46 -8.56 10.83
C ALA A 271 11.62 -7.51 11.94
N ASP A 272 12.50 -6.53 11.74
CA ASP A 272 12.70 -5.41 12.67
C ASP A 272 11.40 -4.59 12.85
N ARG A 273 10.66 -4.34 11.76
CA ARG A 273 9.35 -3.68 11.83
C ARG A 273 8.36 -4.47 12.68
N HIS A 274 8.24 -5.79 12.48
CA HIS A 274 7.37 -6.66 13.27
C HIS A 274 7.76 -6.69 14.76
N HIS A 275 9.06 -6.70 15.04
CA HIS A 275 9.57 -6.64 16.40
C HIS A 275 9.19 -5.32 17.11
N ARG A 276 9.45 -4.17 16.47
CA ARG A 276 9.07 -2.85 17.01
C ARG A 276 7.57 -2.70 17.19
N ASP A 277 6.81 -3.35 16.33
CA ASP A 277 5.36 -3.41 16.40
C ASP A 277 4.83 -4.27 17.56
N GLY A 278 5.69 -5.03 18.24
CA GLY A 278 5.29 -6.01 19.26
C GLY A 278 4.38 -7.11 18.70
N HIS A 279 4.44 -7.34 17.39
CA HIS A 279 3.52 -8.23 16.68
C HIS A 279 4.28 -9.02 15.62
N GLU A 280 4.34 -10.34 15.80
CA GLU A 280 5.09 -11.26 14.94
C GLU A 280 4.13 -12.16 14.14
N PRO A 281 3.47 -11.64 13.07
CA PRO A 281 2.49 -12.40 12.30
C PRO A 281 3.09 -13.61 11.56
N LEU A 282 4.43 -13.62 11.41
CA LEU A 282 5.20 -14.68 10.77
C LEU A 282 5.86 -15.63 11.78
N GLY A 283 5.61 -15.43 13.08
CA GLY A 283 6.38 -16.03 14.16
C GLY A 283 7.75 -15.35 14.36
N PRO A 284 8.55 -15.84 15.33
CA PRO A 284 9.82 -15.21 15.69
C PRO A 284 10.80 -15.26 14.50
N PRO A 285 11.65 -14.24 14.31
CA PRO A 285 12.63 -14.21 13.21
C PRO A 285 13.56 -15.43 13.18
N SER A 286 13.84 -16.06 14.33
CA SER A 286 14.63 -17.30 14.41
C SER A 286 14.02 -18.47 13.64
N ALA A 287 12.70 -18.46 13.38
CA ALA A 287 12.01 -19.54 12.67
C ALA A 287 12.05 -19.40 11.14
N TRP A 288 12.29 -18.20 10.60
CA TRP A 288 12.16 -17.95 9.15
C TRP A 288 13.26 -17.07 8.54
N LEU A 289 13.88 -16.20 9.32
CA LEU A 289 14.94 -15.29 8.87
C LEU A 289 16.33 -15.84 9.18
N THR A 290 16.62 -16.25 10.42
CA THR A 290 17.95 -16.75 10.81
C THR A 290 18.44 -17.89 9.91
N PRO A 291 17.65 -18.94 9.64
CA PRO A 291 18.10 -20.04 8.77
C PRO A 291 18.41 -19.60 7.33
N LEU A 292 17.78 -18.51 6.87
CA LEU A 292 18.05 -17.94 5.56
C LEU A 292 19.36 -17.16 5.54
N ILE A 293 19.63 -16.36 6.58
CA ILE A 293 20.89 -15.58 6.67
C ILE A 293 22.08 -16.53 6.77
N ASP A 294 22.01 -17.57 7.61
CA ASP A 294 23.07 -18.57 7.74
C ASP A 294 23.38 -19.25 6.38
N GLN A 295 22.35 -19.51 5.57
CA GLN A 295 22.52 -20.06 4.22
C GLN A 295 23.17 -19.08 3.24
N LEU A 296 22.89 -17.79 3.37
CA LEU A 296 23.48 -16.75 2.52
C LEU A 296 24.94 -16.48 2.87
N GLU A 297 25.32 -16.58 4.14
CA GLU A 297 26.70 -16.47 4.61
C GLU A 297 27.55 -17.70 4.26
N ALA A 298 26.92 -18.87 4.13
CA ALA A 298 27.59 -20.11 3.73
C ALA A 298 27.89 -20.20 2.22
N LEU A 299 27.42 -19.24 1.41
CA LEU A 299 27.71 -19.17 -0.03
C LEU A 299 28.96 -18.31 -0.27
N PRO A 300 30.01 -18.83 -0.91
CA PRO A 300 31.27 -18.11 -1.17
C PRO A 300 31.12 -16.96 -2.16
#